data_AF-X1QYN6-F1
#
_entry.id   AF-X1QYN6-F1
#
_cell.length_a   1.000
_cell.length_b   1.000
_cell.length_c   1.000
_cell.angle_alpha   90.00
_cell.angle_beta   90.00
_cell.angle_gamma   90.00
#
_symmetry.space_group_name_H-M   'P 1'
#
loop_
_entity.id
_entity.type
_entity.pdbx_description
1 polymer ?
#
loop_
_entity_poly.entity_id
_entity_poly.type
_entity_poly.pdbx_seq_one_letter_code
_entity_poly.pdbx_strand_id
1 'polypeptide(L)'
;AAPAIVATSMLVAVYTWNEFQFAFLFTRSNAKTAPVLISEMMGSLIGVTWGQVFAASVIQLLPIMAFLWAIQKFLIKGITTGAVKG
;
A
#
# COMPACT_ATOMS: atom_id res chain seq x y z
N ALA A 1 -1.33 -19.39 15.65
CA ALA A 1 -1.52 -17.93 15.78
C ALA A 1 -0.59 -17.14 14.86
N ALA A 2 0.74 -17.31 14.94
CA ALA A 2 1.70 -16.50 14.18
C ALA A 2 1.47 -16.44 12.64
N PRO A 3 1.17 -17.55 11.92
CA PRO A 3 0.94 -17.48 10.46
C PRO A 3 -0.33 -16.70 10.09
N ALA A 4 -1.39 -16.84 10.91
CA ALA A 4 -2.65 -16.13 10.69
C ALA A 4 -2.48 -14.62 10.91
N ILE A 5 -1.76 -14.22 11.97
CA ILE A 5 -1.44 -12.80 12.23
C ILE A 5 -0.64 -12.21 11.08
N VAL A 6 0.34 -12.95 10.53
CA VAL A 6 1.13 -12.51 9.38
C VAL A 6 0.23 -12.29 8.15
N ALA A 7 -0.64 -13.24 7.83
CA ALA A 7 -1.58 -13.11 6.71
C ALA A 7 -2.56 -11.93 6.87
N THR A 8 -3.14 -11.75 8.07
CA THR A 8 -4.04 -10.62 8.35
C THR A 8 -3.29 -9.29 8.28
N SER A 9 -2.08 -9.20 8.84
CA SER A 9 -1.27 -7.97 8.79
C SER A 9 -0.92 -7.57 7.35
N MET A 10 -0.69 -8.55 6.47
CA MET A 10 -0.47 -8.32 5.05
C MET A 10 -1.70 -7.69 4.39
N LEU A 11 -2.88 -8.29 4.58
CA LEU A 11 -4.13 -7.77 4.04
C LEU A 11 -4.40 -6.34 4.55
N VAL A 12 -4.30 -6.13 5.87
CA VAL A 12 -4.53 -4.82 6.49
C VAL A 12 -3.57 -3.77 5.93
N ALA A 13 -2.27 -4.08 5.80
CA ALA A 13 -1.30 -3.14 5.27
C ALA A 13 -1.61 -2.73 3.82
N VAL A 14 -1.99 -3.68 2.95
CA VAL A 14 -2.37 -3.38 1.56
C VAL A 14 -3.59 -2.47 1.51
N TYR A 15 -4.61 -2.75 2.32
CA TYR A 15 -5.84 -1.95 2.36
C TYR A 15 -5.60 -0.56 2.93
N THR A 16 -4.93 -0.46 4.08
CA THR A 16 -4.69 0.83 4.75
C THR A 16 -3.73 1.72 3.95
N TRP A 17 -2.74 1.14 3.25
CA TRP A 17 -1.81 1.92 2.42
C TRP A 17 -2.47 2.54 1.18
N ASN A 18 -3.48 1.88 0.62
CA ASN A 18 -4.24 2.35 -0.55
C ASN A 18 -5.52 3.10 -0.18
N GLU A 19 -5.77 3.30 1.11
CA GLU A 19 -6.96 4.02 1.56
C GLU A 19 -6.94 5.46 1.02
N PHE A 20 -8.00 5.83 0.30
CA PHE A 20 -8.16 7.15 -0.28
C PHE A 20 -9.29 7.96 0.37
N GLN A 21 -10.49 7.38 0.56
CA GLN A 21 -11.67 8.11 0.99
C GLN A 21 -11.50 8.76 2.37
N PHE A 22 -11.07 8.01 3.38
CA PHE A 22 -10.83 8.55 4.72
C PHE A 22 -9.70 9.58 4.69
N ALA A 23 -8.59 9.27 4.01
CA ALA A 23 -7.49 10.20 3.89
C ALA A 23 -7.92 11.52 3.23
N PHE A 24 -8.69 11.46 2.16
CA PHE A 24 -9.21 12.65 1.46
C PHE A 24 -10.12 13.50 2.36
N LEU A 25 -10.98 12.86 3.15
CA LEU A 25 -11.92 13.56 4.04
C LEU A 25 -11.24 14.21 5.26
N PHE A 26 -10.23 13.53 5.83
CA PHE A 26 -9.67 13.91 7.13
C PHE A 26 -8.30 14.59 7.05
N THR A 27 -7.59 14.52 5.92
CA THR A 27 -6.26 15.14 5.77
C THR A 27 -6.35 16.43 4.97
N ARG A 28 -5.70 17.50 5.45
CA ARG A 28 -5.79 18.84 4.82
C ARG A 28 -4.49 19.33 4.18
N SER A 29 -3.38 19.34 4.92
CA SER A 29 -2.11 19.90 4.42
C SER A 29 -0.89 19.11 4.89
N ASN A 30 -0.70 18.97 6.21
CA ASN A 30 0.51 18.35 6.77
C ASN A 30 0.45 16.81 6.91
N ALA A 31 -0.70 16.20 6.63
CA ALA A 31 -0.94 14.77 6.83
C ALA A 31 -1.48 14.07 5.57
N LYS A 32 -1.31 14.67 4.39
CA LYS A 32 -1.82 14.09 3.14
C LYS A 32 -1.13 12.76 2.87
N THR A 33 -1.94 11.74 2.60
CA THR A 33 -1.43 10.46 2.12
C THR A 33 -1.10 10.56 0.64
N ALA A 34 -0.24 9.66 0.16
CA ALA A 34 0.18 9.66 -1.22
C ALA A 34 -0.96 9.50 -2.24
N PRO A 35 -2.01 8.66 -2.02
CA PRO A 35 -3.17 8.63 -2.91
C PRO A 35 -3.89 9.98 -3.05
N VAL A 36 -4.00 10.73 -1.94
CA VAL A 36 -4.61 12.07 -1.94
C VAL A 36 -3.76 13.04 -2.75
N LEU A 37 -2.44 13.05 -2.53
CA LEU A 37 -1.53 13.91 -3.26
C LEU A 37 -1.57 13.66 -4.78
N ILE A 38 -1.58 12.39 -5.19
CA ILE A 38 -1.66 11.99 -6.61
C ILE A 38 -2.97 12.48 -7.23
N SER A 39 -4.08 12.37 -6.51
CA SER A 39 -5.38 12.87 -6.97
C SER A 39 -5.39 14.39 -7.17
N GLU A 40 -4.75 15.14 -6.28
CA GLU A 40 -4.64 16.60 -6.39
C GLU A 40 -3.79 17.04 -7.60
N MET A 41 -2.75 16.29 -7.94
CA MET A 41 -1.93 16.55 -9.13
C MET A 41 -2.73 16.46 -10.43
N MET A 42 -3.77 15.62 -10.45
CA MET A 42 -4.69 15.48 -11.58
C MET A 42 -5.76 16.59 -11.63
N GLY A 43 -6.06 17.23 -10.49
CA GLY A 43 -7.02 18.34 -10.37
C GLY A 43 -6.42 19.73 -10.57
N SER A 44 -5.14 19.83 -10.98
CA SER A 44 -4.43 21.10 -11.14
C SER A 44 -5.05 22.00 -12.21
N LEU A 45 -5.28 23.27 -11.87
CA LEU A 45 -5.83 24.31 -12.75
C LEU A 45 -4.94 24.63 -13.97
N ILE A 46 -3.65 24.30 -13.90
CA ILE A 46 -2.64 24.63 -14.91
C ILE A 46 -2.47 23.47 -15.92
N GLY A 47 -3.29 22.42 -15.79
CA GLY A 47 -3.19 21.19 -16.56
C GLY A 47 -2.41 20.09 -15.85
N VAL A 48 -2.60 18.85 -16.31
CA VAL A 48 -2.03 17.65 -15.69
C VAL A 48 -0.68 17.31 -16.31
N THR A 49 0.37 17.31 -15.48
CA THR A 49 1.69 16.81 -15.90
C THR A 49 1.76 15.31 -15.67
N TRP A 50 1.36 14.53 -16.68
CA TRP A 50 1.28 13.06 -16.57
C TRP A 50 2.60 12.40 -16.16
N GLY A 51 3.75 12.93 -16.58
CA GLY A 51 5.05 12.42 -16.16
C GLY A 51 5.24 12.43 -14.63
N GLN A 52 4.78 13.49 -13.96
CA GLN A 52 4.85 13.59 -12.50
C GLN A 52 3.84 12.66 -11.82
N VAL A 53 2.63 12.54 -12.37
CA VAL A 53 1.59 11.63 -11.86
C VAL A 53 2.06 10.16 -11.93
N PHE A 54 2.66 9.75 -13.04
CA PHE A 54 3.21 8.39 -13.20
C PHE A 54 4.41 8.16 -12.27
N ALA A 55 5.33 9.12 -12.15
CA ALA A 55 6.46 9.01 -11.23
C ALA A 55 5.99 8.86 -9.77
N ALA A 56 5.03 9.69 -9.34
CA ALA A 56 4.43 9.60 -8.01
C ALA A 56 3.71 8.26 -7.79
N SER A 57 2.99 7.76 -8.79
CA SER A 57 2.31 6.46 -8.74
C SER A 57 3.29 5.29 -8.58
N VAL A 58 4.43 5.31 -9.28
CA VAL A 58 5.49 4.31 -9.12
C VAL A 58 6.07 4.38 -7.72
N ILE A 59 6.39 5.58 -7.22
CA ILE A 59 6.90 5.76 -5.86
C ILE A 59 5.89 5.25 -4.82
N GLN A 60 4.60 5.50 -5.02
CA GLN A 60 3.53 5.04 -4.13
C GLN A 60 3.44 3.50 -4.03
N LEU A 61 3.83 2.78 -5.10
CA LEU A 61 3.86 1.32 -5.12
C LEU A 61 5.09 0.72 -4.43
N LEU A 62 6.20 1.45 -4.33
CA LEU A 62 7.46 0.90 -3.78
C LEU A 62 7.34 0.41 -2.32
N PRO A 63 6.73 1.16 -1.38
CA PRO A 63 6.67 0.75 0.02
C PRO A 63 5.87 -0.53 0.23
N ILE A 64 4.72 -0.66 -0.45
CA ILE A 64 3.91 -1.87 -0.33
C ILE A 64 4.62 -3.08 -0.94
N MET A 65 5.29 -2.90 -2.08
CA MET A 65 6.10 -3.96 -2.69
C MET A 65 7.24 -4.39 -1.77
N ALA A 66 7.96 -3.46 -1.16
CA ALA A 66 9.04 -3.75 -0.21
C ALA A 66 8.52 -4.51 1.03
N PHE A 67 7.37 -4.09 1.56
CA PHE A 67 6.72 -4.75 2.69
C PHE A 67 6.30 -6.19 2.36
N LEU A 68 5.65 -6.40 1.22
CA LEU A 68 5.27 -7.74 0.76
C LEU A 68 6.48 -8.63 0.51
N TRP A 69 7.54 -8.08 -0.10
CA TRP A 69 8.79 -8.80 -0.34
C TRP A 69 9.49 -9.23 0.95
N ALA A 70 9.40 -8.43 2.02
CA ALA A 70 9.93 -8.79 3.34
C ALA A 70 9.12 -9.90 4.02
N ILE A 71 7.80 -9.94 3.80
CA ILE A 71 6.87 -10.85 4.49
C ILE A 71 6.69 -12.19 3.76
N GLN A 72 6.82 -12.24 2.44
CA GLN A 72 6.60 -13.45 1.64
C GLN A 72 7.33 -14.71 2.18
N LYS A 73 8.54 -14.54 2.75
CA LYS A 73 9.34 -15.64 3.32
C LYS A 73 8.67 -16.29 4.54
N PHE A 74 7.90 -15.52 5.31
CA PHE A 74 7.17 -16.02 6.48
C PHE A 74 5.88 -16.75 6.07
N LEU A 75 5.23 -16.29 5.00
CA LEU A 75 4.07 -16.96 4.43
C LEU A 75 4.45 -18.32 3.83
N ILE A 76 5.53 -18.39 3.05
CA ILE A 76 6.01 -19.65 2.46
C ILE A 76 6.32 -20.67 3.55
N LYS A 77 7.07 -20.27 4.60
CA LYS A 77 7.39 -21.16 5.73
C LYS A 77 6.13 -21.67 6.46
N GLY A 78 5.15 -20.79 6.67
CA GLY A 78 3.89 -21.13 7.34
C GLY A 78 3.00 -22.10 6.55
N ILE A 79 2.95 -21.95 5.22
CA ILE A 79 2.22 -22.87 4.33
C ILE A 79 2.92 -24.24 4.28
N THR A 80 4.26 -24.25 4.13
CA THR A 80 5.01 -25.51 4.06
C THR A 80 4.94 -26.32 5.35
N THR A 81 4.96 -25.69 6.53
CA THR A 81 4.89 -26.43 7.81
C THR A 81 3.50 -26.99 8.11
N GLY A 82 2.44 -26.40 7.56
CA GLY A 82 1.09 -26.97 7.62
C GLY A 82 0.86 -28.13 6.66
N ALA A 83 1.55 -28.14 5.51
CA ALA A 83 1.38 -29.14 4.46
C ALA A 83 2.06 -30.50 4.74
N VAL A 84 3.09 -30.55 5.60
CA VAL A 84 3.81 -31.81 5.93
C VAL A 84 3.19 -32.63 7.07
N LYS A 85 2.11 -32.15 7.68
CA LYS A 85 1.36 -32.89 8.73
C LYS A 85 0.04 -33.48 8.24
N GLY A 86 -0.18 -33.49 6.92
CA GLY A 86 -1.21 -34.31 6.26
C GLY A 86 -0.63 -35.63 5.80
#